data_AF-A0A832K7G8-F1
#
_entry.id   AF-A0A832K7G8-F1
#
_cell.length_a   1.000
_cell.length_b   1.000
_cell.length_c   1.000
_cell.angle_alpha   90.00
_cell.angle_beta   90.00
_cell.angle_gamma   90.00
#
_symmetry.space_group_name_H-M   'P 1'
#
loop_
_entity.id
_entity.type
_entity.pdbx_description
1 polymer ?
#
loop_
_entity_poly.entity_id
_entity_poly.type
_entity_poly.pdbx_seq_one_letter_code
_entity_poly.pdbx_strand_id
1 'polypeptide(L)'
;MMRRETLVSFVVFSLIAVTARAAIPWPGTPNPQGYPSDPASRIHHWKEEAIIGNQFISVMLDQNGTVYDIYYPSTGFRNGSGTANEGYKGPEEFIGGPFGCSTDLQANGQMNVIAAMGGIDVAGNIYWMKNHGSGPGPVGYDNISQAYLKDNNVVITSNRLNVANNQFQVVQYDFCPSTNAIPPVAVGGGRTNYGVYVKRYLLTNLQNEPRTIRFYFDANFNVKGENAGDFMYMDYGHVVPALGPGQTNHTMVVVDGNNTLATGSGCTPNGYGDLGDPSRQYNPKTTASYNKTATVTFGVCMKLVTNNVTGAGTAVPVRDTGLALLVFAGCGYDHKHMSRWRKSMKTGVEWLRAQQGAEGDFHPEIIPHAIATMALAELYGMTNDPDLRQPAQRALDQLLRRRVPAEGDLRAWASATAPEAGFDAITSTWAVMAVKSGKMAGLETSLALEQARNYLQAAWQAANPRHADLNLQRGHSTFPATFGLDLLTAHLPHQPEAGLTMAVFLGLRHGDPLLETLANQVLARLPRDPGTHDLGQRYFGTMGLFQVGGGRWWVWNDLVRQTIIQDRDEDAGCSQGSWDPSAKDGFGGTGGR
;
A
#
# COMPACT_ATOMS: atom_id res chain seq x y z
N MET A 1 -16.08 6.01 -11.10
CA MET A 1 -15.48 5.05 -12.05
C MET A 1 -14.26 4.45 -11.35
N MET A 2 -14.47 3.40 -10.55
CA MET A 2 -13.45 2.83 -9.65
C MET A 2 -12.42 2.04 -10.45
N ARG A 3 -11.15 2.45 -10.38
CA ARG A 3 -10.02 1.70 -10.94
C ARG A 3 -9.76 0.48 -10.05
N ARG A 4 -9.81 -0.71 -10.64
CA ARG A 4 -9.48 -1.98 -9.97
C ARG A 4 -7.98 -2.19 -10.10
N GLU A 5 -7.27 -2.06 -8.98
CA GLU A 5 -5.84 -2.26 -8.88
C GLU A 5 -5.54 -3.68 -8.41
N THR A 6 -4.62 -4.38 -9.07
CA THR A 6 -4.11 -5.68 -8.63
C THR A 6 -2.61 -5.57 -8.42
N LEU A 7 -2.16 -5.68 -7.18
CA LEU A 7 -0.74 -5.67 -6.83
C LEU A 7 -0.16 -7.09 -6.97
N VAL A 8 0.62 -7.35 -7.99
CA VAL A 8 1.47 -8.54 -8.08
C VAL A 8 2.81 -8.21 -7.44
N SER A 9 3.20 -8.87 -6.35
CA SER A 9 4.53 -8.65 -5.73
C SER A 9 5.44 -9.85 -6.01
N PHE A 10 6.56 -9.63 -6.67
CA PHE A 10 7.63 -10.60 -6.88
C PHE A 10 8.65 -10.41 -5.77
N VAL A 11 8.45 -11.12 -4.67
CA VAL A 11 9.59 -11.63 -3.93
C VAL A 11 10.02 -12.89 -4.67
N VAL A 12 11.31 -13.22 -4.69
CA VAL A 12 11.70 -14.59 -5.02
C VAL A 12 11.19 -15.54 -3.90
N PHE A 13 9.86 -15.81 -3.82
CA PHE A 13 9.10 -17.07 -3.53
C PHE A 13 7.59 -16.92 -4.02
N SER A 14 6.89 -18.03 -4.39
CA SER A 14 5.86 -18.19 -5.46
C SER A 14 4.33 -18.03 -5.16
N LEU A 15 3.50 -18.05 -6.23
CA LEU A 15 2.16 -18.62 -6.53
C LEU A 15 1.67 -18.26 -7.98
N ILE A 16 1.34 -19.27 -8.83
CA ILE A 16 0.43 -19.15 -10.02
C ILE A 16 -0.53 -20.36 -10.04
N ALA A 17 -1.81 -20.09 -10.29
CA ALA A 17 -2.78 -21.10 -10.73
C ALA A 17 -2.56 -21.45 -12.21
N VAL A 18 -2.16 -22.69 -12.50
CA VAL A 18 -1.91 -23.18 -13.86
C VAL A 18 -3.22 -23.63 -14.49
N THR A 19 -3.64 -22.97 -15.57
CA THR A 19 -4.40 -23.65 -16.64
C THR A 19 -3.43 -23.82 -17.81
N ALA A 20 -3.21 -25.08 -18.21
CA ALA A 20 -2.22 -25.44 -19.21
C ALA A 20 -2.56 -24.82 -20.58
N ARG A 21 -1.77 -23.84 -21.01
CA ARG A 21 -1.62 -23.49 -22.43
C ARG A 21 -0.48 -24.32 -23.00
N ALA A 22 -0.66 -24.91 -24.17
CA ALA A 22 0.45 -25.45 -24.95
C ALA A 22 1.39 -24.30 -25.37
N ALA A 23 2.63 -24.37 -24.89
CA ALA A 23 3.79 -23.51 -25.17
C ALA A 23 3.59 -21.98 -25.05
N ILE A 24 4.26 -21.37 -24.08
CA ILE A 24 4.34 -19.91 -23.90
C ILE A 24 5.36 -19.36 -24.93
N PRO A 25 4.97 -18.46 -25.85
CA PRO A 25 5.91 -17.86 -26.80
C PRO A 25 6.99 -17.05 -26.09
N TRP A 26 8.26 -17.37 -26.34
CA TRP A 26 9.41 -16.69 -25.76
C TRP A 26 9.50 -15.22 -26.24
N PRO A 27 9.91 -14.25 -25.40
CA PRO A 27 9.88 -12.84 -25.75
C PRO A 27 10.56 -12.41 -27.06
N GLY A 28 11.58 -13.14 -27.54
CA GLY A 28 12.25 -12.85 -28.82
C GLY A 28 11.89 -13.80 -29.98
N THR A 29 10.83 -14.61 -29.90
CA THR A 29 10.28 -15.33 -31.06
C THR A 29 8.77 -15.47 -31.00
N PRO A 30 8.03 -15.32 -32.11
CA PRO A 30 6.59 -15.58 -32.12
C PRO A 30 6.32 -17.09 -32.20
N ASN A 31 7.34 -17.91 -32.48
CA ASN A 31 7.23 -19.36 -32.62
C ASN A 31 7.55 -20.07 -31.29
N PRO A 32 6.61 -20.83 -30.69
CA PRO A 32 6.85 -21.65 -29.50
C PRO A 32 7.88 -22.79 -29.68
N GLN A 33 8.37 -23.06 -30.89
CA GLN A 33 9.12 -24.28 -31.24
C GLN A 33 10.63 -24.11 -31.43
N GLY A 34 11.25 -23.04 -30.92
CA GLY A 34 12.72 -22.97 -30.90
C GLY A 34 13.32 -21.69 -30.34
N TYR A 35 14.35 -21.85 -29.51
CA TYR A 35 15.25 -20.76 -29.13
C TYR A 35 16.20 -20.45 -30.31
N PRO A 36 16.38 -19.17 -30.69
CA PRO A 36 17.41 -18.80 -31.65
C PRO A 36 18.81 -19.13 -31.09
N SER A 37 19.80 -19.31 -31.96
CA SER A 37 21.20 -19.49 -31.56
C SER A 37 21.74 -18.28 -30.79
N ASP A 38 21.24 -17.08 -31.09
CA ASP A 38 21.50 -15.84 -30.35
C ASP A 38 20.15 -15.22 -29.89
N PRO A 39 19.74 -15.44 -28.63
CA PRO A 39 18.53 -14.84 -28.08
C PRO A 39 18.65 -13.32 -27.84
N ALA A 40 19.83 -12.81 -27.48
CA ALA A 40 20.00 -11.39 -27.18
C ALA A 40 19.73 -10.50 -28.41
N SER A 41 20.13 -10.94 -29.61
CA SER A 41 19.88 -10.24 -30.88
C SER A 41 18.40 -9.96 -31.21
N ARG A 42 17.45 -10.63 -30.53
CA ARG A 42 16.00 -10.46 -30.76
C ARG A 42 15.28 -9.71 -29.64
N ILE A 43 16.00 -9.32 -28.60
CA ILE A 43 15.49 -8.52 -27.48
C ILE A 43 16.31 -7.24 -27.41
N HIS A 44 15.68 -6.11 -27.75
CA HIS A 44 16.35 -4.82 -27.69
C HIS A 44 16.28 -4.25 -26.26
N HIS A 45 17.42 -4.12 -25.60
CA HIS A 45 17.53 -3.44 -24.30
C HIS A 45 18.04 -2.01 -24.48
N TRP A 46 17.38 -1.05 -23.84
CA TRP A 46 17.97 0.26 -23.56
C TRP A 46 18.84 0.09 -22.31
N LYS A 47 20.15 -0.01 -22.53
CA LYS A 47 21.13 -0.23 -21.47
C LYS A 47 21.40 1.06 -20.71
N GLU A 48 21.97 0.95 -19.51
CA GLU A 48 22.39 2.08 -18.66
C GLU A 48 21.26 2.99 -18.13
N GLU A 49 20.03 2.50 -18.05
CA GLU A 49 18.89 3.27 -17.55
C GLU A 49 18.83 3.32 -16.00
N ALA A 50 18.54 2.18 -15.35
CA ALA A 50 18.48 2.09 -13.90
C ALA A 50 19.26 0.90 -13.34
N ILE A 51 19.91 1.13 -12.22
CA ILE A 51 20.62 0.13 -11.43
C ILE A 51 20.09 0.12 -9.99
N ILE A 52 19.82 -1.07 -9.45
CA ILE A 52 19.42 -1.27 -8.05
C ILE A 52 20.29 -2.33 -7.39
N GLY A 53 20.56 -2.21 -6.10
CA GLY A 53 21.50 -3.13 -5.43
C GLY A 53 21.58 -2.96 -3.91
N ASN A 54 22.28 -3.89 -3.26
CA ASN A 54 22.42 -3.91 -1.80
C ASN A 54 23.86 -4.23 -1.33
N GLN A 55 24.88 -3.87 -2.13
CA GLN A 55 26.31 -4.21 -1.96
C GLN A 55 26.68 -5.65 -2.32
N PHE A 56 25.75 -6.60 -2.26
CA PHE A 56 25.98 -8.00 -2.59
C PHE A 56 25.50 -8.36 -4.00
N ILE A 57 24.40 -7.76 -4.43
CA ILE A 57 23.84 -7.88 -5.78
C ILE A 57 23.63 -6.49 -6.38
N SER A 58 23.88 -6.36 -7.68
CA SER A 58 23.36 -5.27 -8.49
C SER A 58 22.51 -5.86 -9.61
N VAL A 59 21.38 -5.24 -9.89
CA VAL A 59 20.43 -5.59 -10.94
C VAL A 59 20.29 -4.40 -11.85
N MET A 60 20.34 -4.63 -13.16
CA MET A 60 20.22 -3.58 -14.15
C MET A 60 18.90 -3.73 -14.92
N LEU A 61 18.19 -2.62 -15.04
CA LEU A 61 16.89 -2.53 -15.70
C LEU A 61 16.99 -1.70 -16.96
N ASP A 62 16.23 -2.09 -17.98
CA ASP A 62 15.98 -1.24 -19.14
C ASP A 62 14.84 -0.25 -18.87
N GLN A 63 14.55 0.60 -19.87
CA GLN A 63 13.51 1.62 -19.80
C GLN A 63 12.10 1.05 -19.53
N ASN A 64 11.82 -0.18 -19.99
CA ASN A 64 10.56 -0.88 -19.76
C ASN A 64 10.53 -1.58 -18.39
N GLY A 65 11.61 -1.54 -17.60
CA GLY A 65 11.73 -2.19 -16.31
C GLY A 65 12.11 -3.67 -16.43
N THR A 66 12.47 -4.14 -17.63
CA THR A 66 12.97 -5.49 -17.85
C THR A 66 14.39 -5.61 -17.32
N VAL A 67 14.68 -6.70 -16.59
CA VAL A 67 16.04 -6.99 -16.14
C VAL A 67 16.86 -7.41 -17.36
N TYR A 68 17.98 -6.74 -17.61
CA TYR A 68 18.90 -7.15 -18.67
C TYR A 68 20.21 -7.72 -18.16
N ASP A 69 20.57 -7.52 -16.89
CA ASP A 69 21.68 -8.26 -16.26
C ASP A 69 21.66 -8.20 -14.72
N ILE A 70 22.44 -9.09 -14.09
CA ILE A 70 22.65 -9.19 -12.63
C ILE A 70 24.15 -9.35 -12.35
N TYR A 71 24.68 -8.66 -11.34
CA TYR A 71 26.11 -8.70 -10.95
C TYR A 71 26.33 -9.16 -9.51
N TYR A 72 27.37 -9.98 -9.33
CA TYR A 72 27.88 -10.44 -8.04
C TYR A 72 29.42 -10.35 -7.98
N PRO A 73 30.02 -10.04 -6.81
CA PRO A 73 29.53 -9.03 -5.87
C PRO A 73 29.60 -7.63 -6.50
N SER A 74 28.66 -6.75 -6.14
CA SER A 74 28.52 -5.44 -6.80
C SER A 74 29.67 -4.45 -6.55
N THR A 75 30.46 -4.60 -5.48
CA THR A 75 31.60 -3.72 -5.18
C THR A 75 32.71 -4.52 -4.49
N GLY A 76 33.94 -4.49 -5.04
CA GLY A 76 35.14 -5.05 -4.39
C GLY A 76 35.89 -6.13 -5.19
N PHE A 77 35.32 -6.64 -6.28
CA PHE A 77 36.03 -7.46 -7.26
C PHE A 77 36.00 -6.74 -8.61
N ARG A 78 37.15 -6.20 -9.04
CA ARG A 78 37.30 -5.48 -10.32
C ARG A 78 36.79 -6.30 -11.52
N ASN A 79 36.75 -7.62 -11.36
CA ASN A 79 36.39 -8.57 -12.39
C ASN A 79 35.04 -9.27 -12.15
N GLY A 80 34.24 -8.95 -11.12
CA GLY A 80 32.93 -9.61 -10.88
C GLY A 80 32.92 -11.16 -10.90
N SER A 81 31.73 -11.76 -10.86
CA SER A 81 31.49 -13.18 -11.15
C SER A 81 30.33 -13.31 -12.15
N GLY A 82 30.56 -14.05 -13.23
CA GLY A 82 29.60 -14.32 -14.29
C GLY A 82 29.52 -15.80 -14.61
N THR A 83 28.32 -16.27 -14.97
CA THR A 83 28.09 -17.62 -15.50
C THR A 83 28.44 -17.72 -16.98
N ALA A 84 28.49 -16.59 -17.69
CA ALA A 84 28.96 -16.45 -19.05
C ALA A 84 29.91 -15.25 -19.20
N ASN A 85 30.73 -15.27 -20.25
CA ASN A 85 31.61 -14.16 -20.58
C ASN A 85 30.94 -13.19 -21.54
N GLU A 86 30.90 -11.91 -21.17
CA GLU A 86 30.77 -10.77 -22.09
C GLU A 86 31.47 -9.53 -21.53
N GLY A 87 32.35 -8.94 -22.34
CA GLY A 87 32.97 -7.64 -22.05
C GLY A 87 32.09 -6.50 -22.54
N TYR A 88 31.97 -5.44 -21.74
CA TYR A 88 31.39 -4.17 -22.17
C TYR A 88 32.20 -3.59 -23.34
N LYS A 89 31.55 -3.29 -24.47
CA LYS A 89 32.12 -2.48 -25.54
C LYS A 89 31.39 -1.14 -25.58
N GLY A 90 31.81 -0.21 -24.73
CA GLY A 90 31.31 1.17 -24.73
C GLY A 90 31.85 1.97 -25.92
N PRO A 91 31.26 3.16 -26.22
CA PRO A 91 31.70 4.02 -27.33
C PRO A 91 33.14 4.54 -27.17
N GLU A 92 33.70 4.52 -25.96
CA GLU A 92 34.83 5.38 -25.61
C GLU A 92 36.18 4.69 -25.37
N GLU A 93 36.35 3.36 -25.29
CA GLU A 93 37.73 2.85 -25.04
C GLU A 93 38.14 1.42 -25.43
N PHE A 94 37.42 0.68 -26.29
CA PHE A 94 37.95 -0.60 -26.80
C PHE A 94 37.59 -0.88 -28.27
N ILE A 95 38.03 0.02 -29.16
CA ILE A 95 38.14 -0.30 -30.59
C ILE A 95 39.39 -1.16 -30.77
N GLY A 96 39.20 -2.48 -30.94
CA GLY A 96 40.29 -3.42 -31.27
C GLY A 96 40.77 -4.34 -30.14
N GLY A 97 39.91 -4.72 -29.18
CA GLY A 97 40.26 -5.73 -28.17
C GLY A 97 40.64 -7.09 -28.79
N PRO A 98 41.50 -7.90 -28.16
CA PRO A 98 42.21 -9.03 -28.80
C PRO A 98 41.35 -10.22 -29.27
N PHE A 99 40.04 -10.20 -29.01
CA PHE A 99 39.23 -11.43 -28.96
C PHE A 99 38.15 -11.56 -30.05
N GLY A 100 38.02 -10.60 -30.99
CA GLY A 100 37.19 -10.78 -32.20
C GLY A 100 35.68 -10.94 -31.98
N CYS A 101 35.13 -10.40 -30.88
CA CYS A 101 33.70 -10.51 -30.54
C CYS A 101 32.78 -9.81 -31.54
N SER A 102 31.54 -10.30 -31.64
CA SER A 102 30.45 -9.69 -32.43
C SER A 102 30.37 -8.18 -32.20
N THR A 103 30.15 -7.41 -33.28
CA THR A 103 29.92 -5.97 -33.22
C THR A 103 28.47 -5.62 -32.90
N ASP A 104 27.62 -6.60 -32.59
CA ASP A 104 26.25 -6.34 -32.21
C ASP A 104 26.21 -5.60 -30.87
N LEU A 105 25.96 -4.29 -30.94
CA LEU A 105 25.79 -3.41 -29.79
C LEU A 105 24.72 -3.92 -28.81
N GLN A 106 23.78 -4.72 -29.31
CA GLN A 106 22.62 -5.21 -28.56
C GLN A 106 22.99 -6.41 -27.67
N ALA A 107 24.02 -7.20 -28.03
CA ALA A 107 24.51 -8.33 -27.25
C ALA A 107 25.32 -7.91 -26.01
N ASN A 108 26.06 -6.79 -26.05
CA ASN A 108 27.09 -6.46 -25.04
C ASN A 108 26.60 -6.32 -23.57
N GLY A 109 27.10 -7.13 -22.64
CA GLY A 109 27.07 -6.83 -21.19
C GLY A 109 26.07 -7.67 -20.39
N GLN A 110 25.76 -8.90 -20.82
CA GLN A 110 24.85 -9.85 -20.18
C GLN A 110 25.63 -11.02 -19.59
N MET A 111 26.11 -10.90 -18.34
CA MET A 111 26.95 -11.92 -17.70
C MET A 111 26.14 -13.07 -17.08
N ASN A 112 24.96 -12.78 -16.53
CA ASN A 112 24.20 -13.73 -15.71
C ASN A 112 22.74 -13.86 -16.14
N VAL A 113 22.17 -12.86 -16.81
CA VAL A 113 20.80 -12.86 -17.32
C VAL A 113 20.78 -12.31 -18.74
N ILE A 114 20.07 -12.97 -19.65
CA ILE A 114 19.77 -12.42 -20.99
C ILE A 114 18.62 -11.44 -20.86
N ALA A 115 17.52 -11.88 -20.26
CA ALA A 115 16.40 -11.02 -19.93
C ALA A 115 15.54 -11.64 -18.81
N ALA A 116 14.97 -10.81 -17.94
CA ALA A 116 13.83 -11.22 -17.11
C ALA A 116 12.71 -10.18 -17.17
N MET A 117 11.57 -10.54 -17.75
CA MET A 117 10.52 -9.59 -18.13
C MET A 117 9.10 -10.09 -17.89
N GLY A 118 8.21 -9.13 -17.59
CA GLY A 118 6.78 -9.36 -17.49
C GLY A 118 6.09 -9.33 -18.87
N GLY A 119 4.99 -10.07 -18.98
CA GLY A 119 4.12 -10.06 -20.15
C GLY A 119 2.66 -10.26 -19.78
N ILE A 120 1.77 -9.54 -20.46
CA ILE A 120 0.31 -9.65 -20.26
C ILE A 120 -0.29 -10.34 -21.49
N ASP A 121 -1.00 -11.45 -21.26
CA ASP A 121 -1.78 -12.13 -22.28
C ASP A 121 -3.17 -11.51 -22.38
N VAL A 122 -3.44 -10.94 -23.54
CA VAL A 122 -4.73 -10.39 -23.92
C VAL A 122 -5.23 -11.15 -25.15
N ALA A 123 -6.37 -11.84 -24.98
CA ALA A 123 -7.02 -12.62 -26.04
C ALA A 123 -6.09 -13.62 -26.76
N GLY A 124 -5.17 -14.25 -26.03
CA GLY A 124 -4.25 -15.27 -26.57
C GLY A 124 -2.92 -14.72 -27.09
N ASN A 125 -2.74 -13.39 -27.13
CA ASN A 125 -1.50 -12.73 -27.52
C ASN A 125 -0.78 -12.20 -26.29
N ILE A 126 0.48 -12.57 -26.11
CA ILE A 126 1.32 -12.09 -25.01
C ILE A 126 2.06 -10.83 -25.46
N TYR A 127 1.84 -9.74 -24.75
CA TYR A 127 2.55 -8.48 -24.93
C TYR A 127 3.64 -8.43 -23.87
N TRP A 128 4.89 -8.60 -24.28
CA TRP A 128 6.07 -8.57 -23.41
C TRP A 128 6.57 -7.13 -23.22
N MET A 129 7.04 -6.79 -22.01
CA MET A 129 7.60 -5.46 -21.68
C MET A 129 9.03 -5.29 -22.21
N LYS A 130 9.21 -5.39 -23.52
CA LYS A 130 10.50 -5.25 -24.19
C LYS A 130 10.58 -3.94 -24.97
N ASN A 131 11.78 -3.37 -25.12
CA ASN A 131 11.97 -2.29 -26.08
C ASN A 131 12.02 -2.86 -27.50
N HIS A 132 11.66 -2.04 -28.49
CA HIS A 132 11.60 -2.49 -29.88
C HIS A 132 12.80 -1.98 -30.70
N GLY A 133 13.51 -2.93 -31.30
CA GLY A 133 14.28 -2.80 -32.54
C GLY A 133 14.08 -4.09 -33.35
N SER A 134 13.50 -4.01 -34.55
CA SER A 134 13.33 -5.08 -35.57
C SER A 134 12.88 -6.52 -35.17
N GLY A 135 12.55 -6.80 -33.91
CA GLY A 135 12.23 -8.16 -33.42
C GLY A 135 10.76 -8.57 -33.59
N PRO A 136 10.46 -9.89 -33.56
CA PRO A 136 9.10 -10.41 -33.77
C PRO A 136 8.20 -10.31 -32.54
N GLY A 137 6.88 -10.31 -32.74
CA GLY A 137 5.85 -10.28 -31.67
C GLY A 137 5.04 -8.97 -31.64
N PRO A 138 3.90 -8.94 -30.91
CA PRO A 138 3.02 -7.78 -30.91
C PRO A 138 3.56 -6.64 -30.03
N VAL A 139 3.37 -5.40 -30.48
CA VAL A 139 3.71 -4.15 -29.77
C VAL A 139 2.50 -3.70 -28.97
N GLY A 140 2.69 -3.19 -27.75
CA GLY A 140 1.55 -2.71 -26.97
C GLY A 140 1.84 -1.73 -25.84
N TYR A 141 3.09 -1.55 -25.41
CA TYR A 141 3.40 -0.66 -24.29
C TYR A 141 3.77 0.75 -24.75
N ASP A 142 3.14 1.75 -24.15
CA ASP A 142 3.42 3.18 -24.34
C ASP A 142 3.49 3.91 -22.98
N ASN A 143 3.69 5.24 -23.01
CA ASN A 143 3.75 6.10 -21.82
C ASN A 143 4.73 5.59 -20.75
N ILE A 144 5.95 5.32 -21.19
CA ILE A 144 7.01 4.74 -20.37
C ILE A 144 7.68 5.86 -19.57
N SER A 145 7.83 5.65 -18.26
CA SER A 145 8.57 6.52 -17.36
C SER A 145 9.30 5.69 -16.32
N GLN A 146 10.52 6.11 -15.98
CA GLN A 146 11.34 5.46 -14.96
C GLN A 146 11.92 6.53 -14.03
N ALA A 147 11.87 6.28 -12.72
CA ALA A 147 12.39 7.20 -11.72
C ALA A 147 12.77 6.46 -10.43
N TYR A 148 13.75 7.01 -9.70
CA TYR A 148 14.03 6.57 -8.34
C TYR A 148 13.06 7.20 -7.36
N LEU A 149 12.60 6.43 -6.36
CA LEU A 149 11.96 7.01 -5.19
C LEU A 149 12.96 7.86 -4.42
N LYS A 150 12.58 9.11 -4.11
CA LYS A 150 13.42 10.05 -3.36
C LYS A 150 13.90 9.42 -2.04
N ASP A 151 15.19 9.51 -1.79
CA ASP A 151 15.89 9.01 -0.60
C ASP A 151 15.91 7.46 -0.44
N ASN A 152 15.59 6.68 -1.48
CA ASN A 152 15.60 5.21 -1.44
C ASN A 152 16.26 4.60 -2.68
N ASN A 153 16.84 3.39 -2.56
CA ASN A 153 17.32 2.59 -3.69
C ASN A 153 16.18 1.74 -4.28
N VAL A 154 15.06 2.38 -4.63
CA VAL A 154 13.89 1.75 -5.24
C VAL A 154 13.62 2.44 -6.57
N VAL A 155 13.60 1.66 -7.64
CA VAL A 155 13.25 2.15 -8.98
C VAL A 155 11.76 1.91 -9.22
N ILE A 156 11.07 2.94 -9.70
CA ILE A 156 9.71 2.85 -10.20
C ILE A 156 9.75 2.93 -11.72
N THR A 157 9.19 1.92 -12.38
CA THR A 157 8.97 1.96 -13.83
C THR A 157 7.48 1.88 -14.12
N SER A 158 6.91 2.88 -14.78
CA SER A 158 5.52 2.86 -15.24
C SER A 158 5.46 2.72 -16.75
N ASN A 159 4.57 1.86 -17.24
CA ASN A 159 4.21 1.76 -18.66
C ASN A 159 2.71 1.44 -18.79
N ARG A 160 2.14 1.68 -19.96
CA ARG A 160 0.72 1.39 -20.23
C ARG A 160 0.62 0.42 -21.39
N LEU A 161 0.03 -0.75 -21.15
CA LEU A 161 -0.43 -1.61 -22.23
C LEU A 161 -1.64 -0.94 -22.87
N ASN A 162 -1.57 -0.66 -24.18
CA ASN A 162 -2.59 0.04 -24.94
C ASN A 162 -2.90 -0.72 -26.23
N VAL A 163 -3.77 -1.73 -26.14
CA VAL A 163 -4.09 -2.59 -27.28
C VAL A 163 -5.60 -2.82 -27.38
N ALA A 164 -6.21 -2.33 -28.47
CA ALA A 164 -7.65 -2.41 -28.70
C ALA A 164 -8.46 -1.96 -27.46
N ASN A 165 -9.40 -2.78 -26.99
CA ASN A 165 -10.25 -2.49 -25.80
C ASN A 165 -9.61 -2.96 -24.47
N ASN A 166 -8.29 -3.08 -24.43
CA ASN A 166 -7.53 -3.53 -23.28
C ASN A 166 -6.43 -2.52 -22.97
N GLN A 167 -6.71 -1.66 -21.99
CA GLN A 167 -5.76 -0.67 -21.49
C GLN A 167 -5.43 -0.96 -20.03
N PHE A 168 -4.18 -1.25 -19.75
CA PHE A 168 -3.70 -1.54 -18.40
C PHE A 168 -2.53 -0.64 -18.06
N GLN A 169 -2.64 0.11 -16.97
CA GLN A 169 -1.46 0.74 -16.38
C GLN A 169 -0.67 -0.33 -15.63
N VAL A 170 0.63 -0.36 -15.85
CA VAL A 170 1.58 -1.19 -15.13
C VAL A 170 2.52 -0.26 -14.38
N VAL A 171 2.65 -0.46 -13.09
CA VAL A 171 3.65 0.22 -12.27
C VAL A 171 4.52 -0.83 -11.61
N GLN A 172 5.82 -0.74 -11.85
CA GLN A 172 6.83 -1.66 -11.37
C GLN A 172 7.61 -1.01 -10.23
N TYR A 173 7.86 -1.75 -9.15
CA TYR A 173 8.73 -1.33 -8.05
C TYR A 173 9.86 -2.33 -7.90
N ASP A 174 11.09 -1.86 -8.03
CA ASP A 174 12.28 -2.67 -8.12
C ASP A 174 13.29 -2.28 -7.05
N PHE A 175 13.70 -3.25 -6.24
CA PHE A 175 14.65 -3.00 -5.17
C PHE A 175 15.36 -4.28 -4.70
N CYS A 176 16.56 -4.10 -4.16
CA CYS A 176 17.28 -5.13 -3.44
C CYS A 176 17.20 -4.81 -1.95
N PRO A 177 16.54 -5.63 -1.11
CA PRO A 177 16.42 -5.36 0.32
C PRO A 177 17.80 -5.25 0.99
N SER A 178 17.87 -4.44 2.04
CA SER A 178 19.02 -4.46 2.96
C SER A 178 19.19 -5.86 3.53
N THR A 179 20.43 -6.30 3.75
CA THR A 179 20.74 -7.60 4.32
C THR A 179 20.11 -7.82 5.70
N ASN A 180 19.89 -6.76 6.48
CA ASN A 180 19.19 -6.80 7.76
C ASN A 180 17.69 -7.12 7.63
N ALA A 181 17.09 -6.91 6.45
CA ALA A 181 15.69 -7.18 6.18
C ALA A 181 15.44 -8.59 5.61
N ILE A 182 16.50 -9.33 5.31
CA ILE A 182 16.40 -10.68 4.75
C ILE A 182 16.45 -11.69 5.91
N PRO A 183 15.42 -12.54 6.10
CA PRO A 183 15.42 -13.51 7.18
C PRO A 183 16.55 -14.52 7.02
N PRO A 184 17.22 -14.94 8.11
CA PRO A 184 18.21 -16.00 8.06
C PRO A 184 17.55 -17.32 7.63
N VAL A 185 18.16 -18.06 6.71
CA VAL A 185 17.66 -19.36 6.28
C VAL A 185 18.29 -20.45 7.16
N ALA A 186 17.46 -21.17 7.91
CA ALA A 186 17.90 -22.14 8.92
C ALA A 186 18.38 -23.49 8.35
N VAL A 187 18.37 -23.68 7.03
CA VAL A 187 18.69 -25.00 6.42
C VAL A 187 20.21 -25.18 6.28
N GLY A 188 20.75 -26.24 6.88
CA GLY A 188 22.11 -26.73 6.61
C GLY A 188 23.28 -25.88 7.14
N GLY A 189 23.08 -25.15 8.25
CA GLY A 189 24.17 -24.44 8.94
C GLY A 189 24.17 -22.90 8.83
N GLY A 190 22.99 -22.28 8.72
CA GLY A 190 22.84 -20.82 8.92
C GLY A 190 23.38 -19.95 7.78
N ARG A 191 23.16 -20.35 6.52
CA ARG A 191 23.53 -19.52 5.37
C ARG A 191 22.52 -18.38 5.20
N THR A 192 23.02 -17.14 5.10
CA THR A 192 22.20 -15.97 4.80
C THR A 192 22.27 -15.69 3.31
N ASN A 193 21.12 -15.56 2.64
CA ASN A 193 21.07 -15.16 1.23
C ASN A 193 21.13 -13.63 1.15
N TYR A 194 22.23 -13.10 0.63
CA TYR A 194 22.42 -11.65 0.50
C TYR A 194 22.00 -11.11 -0.89
N GLY A 195 21.81 -11.99 -1.87
CA GLY A 195 21.52 -11.65 -3.26
C GLY A 195 20.04 -11.67 -3.59
N VAL A 196 19.21 -10.95 -2.83
CA VAL A 196 17.75 -10.91 -3.05
C VAL A 196 17.37 -9.66 -3.84
N TYR A 197 16.64 -9.87 -4.94
CA TYR A 197 15.98 -8.83 -5.72
C TYR A 197 14.47 -9.02 -5.66
N VAL A 198 13.75 -7.93 -5.46
CA VAL A 198 12.29 -7.88 -5.37
C VAL A 198 11.77 -6.93 -6.44
N LYS A 199 10.86 -7.42 -7.27
CA LYS A 199 10.15 -6.66 -8.30
C LYS A 199 8.66 -6.68 -7.99
N ARG A 200 7.89 -5.62 -8.11
CA ARG A 200 6.43 -5.66 -7.87
C ARG A 200 5.71 -4.98 -9.00
N TYR A 201 4.71 -5.62 -9.59
CA TYR A 201 3.89 -5.09 -10.67
C TYR A 201 2.49 -4.78 -10.13
N LEU A 202 2.15 -3.51 -10.04
CA LEU A 202 0.78 -3.05 -9.85
C LEU A 202 0.13 -2.93 -11.23
N LEU A 203 -0.90 -3.75 -11.47
CA LEU A 203 -1.67 -3.77 -12.70
C LEU A 203 -3.02 -3.10 -12.46
N THR A 204 -3.31 -2.01 -13.17
CA THR A 204 -4.57 -1.27 -13.05
C THR A 204 -5.34 -1.36 -14.37
N ASN A 205 -6.54 -1.93 -14.33
CA ASN A 205 -7.45 -1.89 -15.46
C ASN A 205 -7.96 -0.45 -15.65
N LEU A 206 -7.68 0.14 -16.81
CA LEU A 206 -8.13 1.50 -17.15
C LEU A 206 -9.49 1.51 -17.84
N GLN A 207 -10.06 0.33 -18.11
CA GLN A 207 -11.39 0.18 -18.71
C GLN A 207 -12.49 0.13 -17.63
N ASN A 208 -13.71 0.46 -18.05
CA ASN A 208 -14.88 0.45 -17.17
C ASN A 208 -15.37 -0.96 -16.83
N GLU A 209 -15.08 -1.92 -17.70
CA GLU A 209 -15.50 -3.30 -17.55
C GLU A 209 -14.40 -4.17 -16.93
N PRO A 210 -14.75 -5.13 -16.06
CA PRO A 210 -13.80 -6.10 -15.53
C PRO A 210 -13.12 -6.89 -16.65
N ARG A 211 -11.83 -7.20 -16.47
CA ARG A 211 -11.05 -8.00 -17.41
C ARG A 211 -10.33 -9.12 -16.66
N THR A 212 -10.39 -10.32 -17.22
CA THR A 212 -9.53 -11.42 -16.82
C THR A 212 -8.32 -11.43 -17.75
N ILE A 213 -7.12 -11.32 -17.18
CA ILE A 213 -5.85 -11.39 -17.89
C ILE A 213 -5.01 -12.53 -17.32
N ARG A 214 -4.06 -13.03 -18.11
CA ARG A 214 -2.97 -13.88 -17.60
C ARG A 214 -1.69 -13.07 -17.62
N PHE A 215 -0.96 -13.10 -16.51
CA PHE A 215 0.34 -12.47 -16.40
C PHE A 215 1.43 -13.54 -16.42
N TYR A 216 2.48 -13.28 -17.18
CA TYR A 216 3.65 -14.13 -17.33
C TYR A 216 4.90 -13.37 -16.92
N PHE A 217 5.84 -14.09 -16.32
CA PHE A 217 7.20 -13.59 -16.09
C PHE A 217 8.17 -14.61 -16.66
N ASP A 218 8.94 -14.20 -17.67
CA ASP A 218 9.95 -15.03 -18.32
C ASP A 218 11.32 -14.57 -17.83
N ALA A 219 12.11 -15.50 -17.28
CA ALA A 219 13.47 -15.24 -16.83
C ALA A 219 14.42 -16.19 -17.56
N ASN A 220 15.20 -15.63 -18.48
CA ASN A 220 16.21 -16.35 -19.23
C ASN A 220 17.60 -16.07 -18.64
N PHE A 221 18.05 -16.98 -17.78
CA PHE A 221 19.38 -16.90 -17.15
C PHE A 221 20.47 -17.30 -18.13
N ASN A 222 21.58 -16.58 -18.12
CA ASN A 222 22.71 -16.82 -19.02
C ASN A 222 23.69 -17.85 -18.44
N VAL A 223 23.20 -19.04 -18.09
CA VAL A 223 24.02 -20.13 -17.56
C VAL A 223 24.58 -20.93 -18.73
N LYS A 224 25.90 -20.79 -18.98
CA LYS A 224 26.61 -21.35 -20.15
C LYS A 224 27.84 -22.18 -19.74
N GLY A 225 27.67 -23.07 -18.77
CA GLY A 225 28.61 -24.15 -18.48
C GLY A 225 28.49 -25.29 -19.50
N GLU A 226 29.32 -26.32 -19.34
CA GLU A 226 29.10 -27.59 -20.06
C GLU A 226 27.69 -28.09 -19.72
N ASN A 227 26.84 -28.38 -20.73
CA ASN A 227 25.45 -28.83 -20.52
C ASN A 227 25.32 -30.04 -19.56
N ALA A 228 26.41 -30.77 -19.31
CA ALA A 228 26.46 -31.89 -18.37
C ALA A 228 26.50 -31.46 -16.88
N GLY A 229 26.92 -30.22 -16.58
CA GLY A 229 27.02 -29.68 -15.21
C GLY A 229 25.91 -28.71 -14.82
N ASP A 230 25.20 -28.15 -15.80
CA ASP A 230 24.12 -27.20 -15.58
C ASP A 230 22.78 -27.91 -15.48
N PHE A 231 21.92 -27.46 -14.57
CA PHE A 231 20.59 -28.03 -14.45
C PHE A 231 19.57 -26.98 -14.05
N MET A 232 18.37 -27.14 -14.61
CA MET A 232 17.19 -26.38 -14.24
C MET A 232 16.14 -27.35 -13.74
N TYR A 233 15.52 -27.01 -12.62
CA TYR A 233 14.39 -27.76 -12.09
C TYR A 233 13.35 -26.82 -11.50
N MET A 234 12.10 -27.29 -11.51
CA MET A 234 11.05 -26.68 -10.72
C MET A 234 11.06 -27.37 -9.35
N ASP A 235 11.32 -26.60 -8.31
CA ASP A 235 11.08 -27.06 -6.94
C ASP A 235 9.56 -27.12 -6.73
N TYR A 236 9.04 -28.29 -6.37
CA TYR A 236 7.65 -28.52 -6.01
C TYR A 236 7.52 -29.02 -4.56
N GLY A 237 8.62 -29.21 -3.84
CA GLY A 237 8.66 -30.05 -2.63
C GLY A 237 8.60 -29.28 -1.31
N HIS A 238 8.89 -27.99 -1.30
CA HIS A 238 8.91 -27.21 -0.06
C HIS A 238 7.53 -26.65 0.30
N VAL A 239 6.92 -27.22 1.35
CA VAL A 239 5.73 -26.67 2.00
C VAL A 239 6.14 -25.42 2.78
N VAL A 240 5.54 -24.27 2.48
CA VAL A 240 5.75 -23.04 3.25
C VAL A 240 4.61 -22.87 4.23
N PRO A 241 4.85 -22.92 5.56
CA PRO A 241 3.80 -22.78 6.56
C PRO A 241 3.00 -21.48 6.41
N ALA A 242 3.64 -20.40 5.94
CA ALA A 242 3.03 -19.09 5.70
C ALA A 242 2.12 -19.02 4.45
N LEU A 243 2.02 -20.10 3.65
CA LEU A 243 1.14 -20.18 2.47
C LEU A 243 -0.10 -21.07 2.70
N GLY A 244 -0.26 -21.62 3.92
CA GLY A 244 -1.34 -22.51 4.28
C GLY A 244 -1.05 -24.01 4.04
N PRO A 245 -1.89 -24.91 4.57
CA PRO A 245 -1.66 -26.35 4.49
C PRO A 245 -1.66 -26.86 3.04
N GLY A 246 -0.62 -27.58 2.64
CA GLY A 246 -0.54 -28.26 1.33
C GLY A 246 -0.10 -27.39 0.15
N GLN A 247 0.27 -26.13 0.37
CA GLN A 247 0.81 -25.27 -0.69
C GLN A 247 2.33 -25.40 -0.80
N THR A 248 2.82 -25.64 -2.01
CA THR A 248 4.24 -25.81 -2.32
C THR A 248 4.79 -24.57 -3.02
N ASN A 249 6.07 -24.27 -2.80
CA ASN A 249 6.75 -23.20 -3.50
C ASN A 249 7.06 -23.60 -4.94
N HIS A 250 6.39 -23.02 -5.93
CA HIS A 250 6.69 -23.24 -7.35
C HIS A 250 7.86 -22.35 -7.79
N THR A 251 9.08 -22.72 -7.39
CA THR A 251 10.30 -21.95 -7.69
C THR A 251 11.05 -22.60 -8.85
N MET A 252 11.34 -21.82 -9.89
CA MET A 252 12.30 -22.27 -10.91
C MET A 252 13.71 -22.01 -10.39
N VAL A 253 14.51 -23.06 -10.31
CA VAL A 253 15.90 -23.00 -9.88
C VAL A 253 16.78 -23.36 -11.07
N VAL A 254 17.76 -22.51 -11.35
CA VAL A 254 18.81 -22.73 -12.34
C VAL A 254 20.14 -22.77 -11.61
N VAL A 255 20.88 -23.84 -11.82
CA VAL A 255 22.18 -24.07 -11.19
C VAL A 255 23.24 -24.15 -12.27
N ASP A 256 24.25 -23.33 -12.09
CA ASP A 256 25.47 -23.29 -12.89
C ASP A 256 26.52 -24.19 -12.25
N GLY A 257 26.88 -25.26 -12.95
CA GLY A 257 27.75 -26.32 -12.44
C GLY A 257 29.09 -25.82 -11.91
N ASN A 258 29.61 -26.49 -10.89
CA ASN A 258 31.00 -26.32 -10.47
C ASN A 258 31.91 -27.35 -11.17
N ASN A 259 33.22 -27.15 -11.06
CA ASN A 259 34.27 -28.03 -11.57
C ASN A 259 34.59 -27.93 -13.07
N THR A 260 34.32 -26.77 -13.67
CA THR A 260 34.78 -26.45 -15.02
C THR A 260 36.04 -25.59 -14.99
N LEU A 261 37.00 -25.90 -15.86
CA LEU A 261 38.20 -25.07 -16.06
C LEU A 261 37.87 -23.96 -17.06
N ALA A 262 38.11 -22.70 -16.68
CA ALA A 262 38.14 -21.58 -17.60
C ALA A 262 39.60 -21.27 -17.96
N THR A 263 39.98 -21.36 -19.23
CA THR A 263 41.34 -21.06 -19.74
C THR A 263 41.43 -19.75 -20.51
N GLY A 264 40.31 -19.04 -20.66
CA GLY A 264 40.23 -17.73 -21.31
C GLY A 264 38.80 -17.21 -21.33
N SER A 265 38.65 -15.90 -21.53
CA SER A 265 37.36 -15.21 -21.69
C SER A 265 37.09 -14.91 -23.17
N GLY A 266 37.09 -15.95 -24.02
CA GLY A 266 36.82 -15.83 -25.46
C GLY A 266 35.33 -15.64 -25.80
N CYS A 267 35.06 -15.20 -27.02
CA CYS A 267 33.71 -14.97 -27.59
C CYS A 267 33.67 -15.52 -29.03
N THR A 268 32.49 -15.80 -29.59
CA THR A 268 32.34 -16.17 -31.01
C THR A 268 31.34 -15.25 -31.73
N PRO A 269 31.36 -15.17 -33.07
CA PRO A 269 30.38 -14.40 -33.85
C PRO A 269 28.93 -14.87 -33.69
N ASN A 270 28.70 -16.08 -33.19
CA ASN A 270 27.37 -16.66 -32.97
C ASN A 270 26.86 -16.48 -31.54
N GLY A 271 27.57 -15.70 -30.72
CA GLY A 271 27.21 -15.39 -29.34
C GLY A 271 27.55 -16.51 -28.34
N TYR A 272 27.82 -16.07 -27.10
CA TYR A 272 27.69 -16.77 -25.81
C TYR A 272 28.26 -18.20 -25.66
N GLY A 273 29.25 -18.34 -24.75
CA GLY A 273 29.88 -19.56 -24.21
C GLY A 273 29.35 -20.92 -24.70
N ASP A 274 30.23 -21.74 -25.27
CA ASP A 274 29.84 -22.91 -26.06
C ASP A 274 30.33 -24.25 -25.46
N LEU A 275 29.44 -25.24 -25.49
CA LEU A 275 29.65 -26.71 -25.59
C LEU A 275 30.92 -27.30 -24.96
N GLY A 276 31.24 -26.93 -23.71
CA GLY A 276 32.37 -27.52 -22.97
C GLY A 276 33.76 -27.03 -23.41
N ASP A 277 33.88 -25.90 -24.13
CA ASP A 277 35.17 -25.27 -24.45
C ASP A 277 35.68 -24.41 -23.27
N PRO A 278 36.78 -24.83 -22.59
CA PRO A 278 37.37 -24.08 -21.47
C PRO A 278 37.78 -22.64 -21.82
N SER A 279 38.11 -22.35 -23.08
CA SER A 279 38.62 -21.04 -23.51
C SER A 279 37.54 -19.96 -23.67
N ARG A 280 36.26 -20.35 -23.51
CA ARG A 280 35.08 -19.49 -23.70
C ARG A 280 34.25 -19.32 -22.44
N GLN A 281 34.72 -19.84 -21.31
CA GLN A 281 34.09 -19.63 -20.00
C GLN A 281 34.52 -18.30 -19.38
N TYR A 282 33.72 -17.77 -18.46
CA TYR A 282 34.13 -16.57 -17.76
C TYR A 282 35.34 -16.85 -16.85
N ASN A 283 36.50 -16.23 -17.17
CA ASN A 283 37.66 -16.24 -16.30
C ASN A 283 37.75 -14.89 -15.55
N PRO A 284 37.37 -14.85 -14.24
CA PRO A 284 37.44 -13.63 -13.44
C PRO A 284 38.87 -13.27 -13.00
N LYS A 285 39.91 -14.06 -13.37
CA LYS A 285 41.30 -13.83 -12.98
C LYS A 285 42.15 -13.37 -14.15
N THR A 286 43.21 -12.62 -13.87
CA THR A 286 44.25 -12.27 -14.84
C THR A 286 45.24 -13.43 -15.10
N THR A 287 44.99 -14.60 -14.52
CA THR A 287 45.82 -15.81 -14.69
C THR A 287 45.37 -16.62 -15.90
N ALA A 288 46.28 -17.41 -16.48
CA ALA A 288 46.02 -18.21 -17.70
C ALA A 288 44.86 -19.22 -17.56
N SER A 289 44.49 -19.60 -16.33
CA SER A 289 43.29 -20.38 -16.09
C SER A 289 42.68 -20.12 -14.70
N TYR A 290 41.41 -20.48 -14.56
CA TYR A 290 40.59 -20.40 -13.36
C TYR A 290 39.75 -21.68 -13.25
N ASN A 291 39.91 -22.44 -12.16
CA ASN A 291 39.03 -23.55 -11.86
C ASN A 291 37.81 -23.03 -11.09
N LYS A 292 36.61 -23.26 -11.64
CA LYS A 292 35.35 -22.81 -11.06
C LYS A 292 34.94 -23.74 -9.92
N THR A 293 35.40 -23.41 -8.70
CA THR A 293 35.11 -24.21 -7.50
C THR A 293 33.82 -23.78 -6.79
N ALA A 294 33.14 -22.75 -7.27
CA ALA A 294 31.90 -22.23 -6.71
C ALA A 294 30.77 -22.32 -7.74
N THR A 295 29.59 -22.66 -7.26
CA THR A 295 28.34 -22.74 -8.04
C THR A 295 27.59 -21.43 -7.91
N VAL A 296 27.04 -20.92 -9.01
CA VAL A 296 26.03 -19.85 -8.97
C VAL A 296 24.66 -20.48 -9.10
N THR A 297 23.71 -20.04 -8.28
CA THR A 297 22.35 -20.56 -8.31
C THR A 297 21.38 -19.40 -8.39
N PHE A 298 20.53 -19.43 -9.40
CA PHE A 298 19.44 -18.48 -9.57
C PHE A 298 18.12 -19.14 -9.19
N GLY A 299 17.30 -18.42 -8.46
CA GLY A 299 15.92 -18.80 -8.18
C GLY A 299 15.00 -17.69 -8.66
N VAL A 300 13.92 -18.04 -9.35
CA VAL A 300 12.87 -17.06 -9.67
C VAL A 300 11.53 -17.45 -9.08
N CYS A 301 11.00 -16.40 -8.48
CA CYS A 301 9.77 -16.19 -7.79
C CYS A 301 8.61 -15.51 -8.45
N MET A 302 7.38 -16.00 -8.38
CA MET A 302 6.26 -15.08 -8.60
C MET A 302 5.10 -15.41 -7.69
N LYS A 303 4.77 -14.54 -6.73
CA LYS A 303 3.58 -14.64 -5.89
C LYS A 303 2.51 -13.66 -6.35
N LEU A 304 1.33 -14.18 -6.70
CA LEU A 304 0.15 -13.33 -6.76
C LEU A 304 -0.20 -12.91 -5.33
N VAL A 305 0.08 -11.65 -5.01
CA VAL A 305 -0.48 -11.03 -3.82
C VAL A 305 -1.90 -10.64 -4.20
N THR A 306 -2.84 -11.57 -4.03
CA THR A 306 -4.24 -11.17 -4.00
C THR A 306 -4.42 -10.31 -2.77
N ASN A 307 -4.27 -9.00 -2.94
CA ASN A 307 -5.09 -8.08 -2.19
C ASN A 307 -6.51 -8.32 -2.69
N ASN A 308 -7.11 -9.44 -2.27
CA ASN A 308 -8.53 -9.43 -2.03
C ASN A 308 -8.67 -8.39 -0.94
N VAL A 309 -8.90 -7.15 -1.34
CA VAL A 309 -9.49 -6.19 -0.44
C VAL A 309 -10.95 -6.59 -0.29
N THR A 310 -11.19 -7.79 0.27
CA THR A 310 -12.37 -8.01 1.11
C THR A 310 -12.14 -7.11 2.30
N GLY A 311 -12.64 -5.88 2.16
CA GLY A 311 -12.59 -4.88 3.20
C GLY A 311 -12.35 -3.45 2.78
N ALA A 312 -11.94 -3.14 1.54
CA ALA A 312 -11.60 -1.75 1.15
C ALA A 312 -12.72 -0.73 1.41
N GLY A 313 -13.97 -1.20 1.47
CA GLY A 313 -15.11 -0.33 1.29
C GLY A 313 -14.96 0.64 0.13
N THR A 314 -15.80 1.67 0.16
CA THR A 314 -15.54 2.86 -0.62
C THR A 314 -14.54 3.69 0.19
N ALA A 315 -13.25 3.62 -0.15
CA ALA A 315 -12.24 4.44 0.50
C ALA A 315 -12.67 5.91 0.44
N VAL A 316 -12.57 6.61 1.58
CA VAL A 316 -12.83 8.06 1.66
C VAL A 316 -11.52 8.70 2.13
N PRO A 317 -10.53 8.91 1.23
CA PRO A 317 -9.15 9.25 1.62
C PRO A 317 -9.03 10.50 2.49
N VAL A 318 -9.94 11.47 2.30
CA VAL A 318 -10.06 12.67 3.15
C VAL A 318 -10.40 12.33 4.60
N ARG A 319 -11.39 11.46 4.82
CA ARG A 319 -11.80 10.98 6.14
C ARG A 319 -10.65 10.24 6.80
N ASP A 320 -10.06 9.29 6.07
CA ASP A 320 -9.07 8.37 6.63
C ASP A 320 -7.76 9.11 6.98
N THR A 321 -7.31 10.02 6.10
CA THR A 321 -6.16 10.89 6.38
C THR A 321 -6.46 11.84 7.55
N GLY A 322 -7.65 12.44 7.60
CA GLY A 322 -8.03 13.33 8.70
C GLY A 322 -8.06 12.61 10.05
N LEU A 323 -8.64 11.41 10.13
CA LEU A 323 -8.62 10.57 11.34
C LEU A 323 -7.20 10.20 11.75
N ALA A 324 -6.35 9.79 10.81
CA ALA A 324 -4.96 9.46 11.12
C ALA A 324 -4.21 10.66 11.70
N LEU A 325 -4.36 11.85 11.11
CA LEU A 325 -3.77 13.09 11.63
C LEU A 325 -4.24 13.41 13.05
N LEU A 326 -5.54 13.25 13.33
CA LEU A 326 -6.12 13.48 14.66
C LEU A 326 -5.56 12.51 15.72
N VAL A 327 -5.29 11.25 15.37
CA VAL A 327 -4.67 10.29 16.31
C VAL A 327 -3.27 10.76 16.73
N PHE A 328 -2.45 11.19 15.77
CA PHE A 328 -1.11 11.71 16.06
C PHE A 328 -1.19 13.04 16.83
N ALA A 329 -2.09 13.95 16.45
CA ALA A 329 -2.33 15.21 17.14
C ALA A 329 -2.76 15.00 18.60
N GLY A 330 -3.66 14.04 18.85
CA GLY A 330 -4.09 13.65 20.21
C GLY A 330 -2.96 13.07 21.07
N CYS A 331 -1.90 12.55 20.45
CA CYS A 331 -0.67 12.13 21.11
C CYS A 331 0.37 13.25 21.27
N GLY A 332 0.04 14.48 20.86
CA GLY A 332 0.92 15.65 20.92
C GLY A 332 1.95 15.73 19.79
N TYR A 333 1.80 14.95 18.71
CA TYR A 333 2.65 15.06 17.52
C TYR A 333 2.05 16.01 16.48
N ASP A 334 2.90 16.77 15.79
CA ASP A 334 2.50 17.69 14.73
C ASP A 334 3.50 17.72 13.56
N HIS A 335 3.21 18.54 12.54
CA HIS A 335 4.00 18.66 11.31
C HIS A 335 5.14 19.68 11.37
N LYS A 336 5.24 20.49 12.42
CA LYS A 336 6.24 21.56 12.59
C LYS A 336 7.37 21.15 13.53
N HIS A 337 7.03 20.62 14.71
CA HIS A 337 7.98 20.29 15.76
C HIS A 337 8.69 18.96 15.52
N MET A 338 9.92 18.84 16.03
CA MET A 338 10.77 17.67 15.77
C MET A 338 10.23 16.42 16.49
N SER A 339 9.88 15.40 15.71
CA SER A 339 9.48 14.08 16.20
C SER A 339 9.77 13.02 15.14
N ARG A 340 9.75 11.74 15.52
CA ARG A 340 9.86 10.63 14.56
C ARG A 340 8.73 10.60 13.53
N TRP A 341 7.59 11.24 13.84
CA TRP A 341 6.39 11.27 12.99
C TRP A 341 6.24 12.57 12.18
N ARG A 342 7.10 13.57 12.38
CA ARG A 342 6.99 14.89 11.73
C ARG A 342 6.86 14.81 10.22
N LYS A 343 7.66 13.95 9.55
CA LYS A 343 7.62 13.79 8.08
C LYS A 343 6.29 13.21 7.62
N SER A 344 5.76 12.21 8.33
CA SER A 344 4.44 11.61 8.05
C SER A 344 3.32 12.60 8.26
N MET A 345 3.32 13.33 9.38
CA MET A 345 2.37 14.41 9.68
C MET A 345 2.39 15.48 8.61
N LYS A 346 3.58 15.98 8.24
CA LYS A 346 3.74 16.98 7.18
C LYS A 346 3.16 16.50 5.84
N THR A 347 3.45 15.26 5.46
CA THR A 347 2.93 14.68 4.22
C THR A 347 1.41 14.59 4.25
N GLY A 348 0.82 14.13 5.36
CA GLY A 348 -0.63 14.06 5.51
C GLY A 348 -1.32 15.43 5.49
N VAL A 349 -0.73 16.43 6.15
CA VAL A 349 -1.23 17.81 6.16
C VAL A 349 -1.17 18.44 4.77
N GLU A 350 -0.04 18.32 4.07
CA GLU A 350 0.13 18.85 2.72
C GLU A 350 -0.85 18.18 1.74
N TRP A 351 -0.99 16.86 1.83
CA TRP A 351 -1.95 16.11 1.01
C TRP A 351 -3.39 16.54 1.32
N LEU A 352 -3.77 16.66 2.59
CA LEU A 352 -5.12 17.04 2.99
C LEU A 352 -5.44 18.45 2.49
N ARG A 353 -4.54 19.42 2.65
CA ARG A 353 -4.69 20.78 2.09
C ARG A 353 -4.89 20.75 0.57
N ALA A 354 -4.17 19.89 -0.14
CA ALA A 354 -4.30 19.76 -1.60
C ALA A 354 -5.67 19.19 -2.03
N GLN A 355 -6.43 18.56 -1.12
CA GLN A 355 -7.79 18.10 -1.40
C GLN A 355 -8.85 19.19 -1.23
N GLN A 356 -8.49 20.38 -0.70
CA GLN A 356 -9.48 21.43 -0.45
C GLN A 356 -9.96 22.06 -1.76
N GLY A 357 -11.27 22.06 -1.97
CA GLY A 357 -11.92 22.75 -3.07
C GLY A 357 -11.77 24.27 -3.00
N ALA A 358 -12.13 24.93 -4.11
CA ALA A 358 -12.06 26.38 -4.26
C ALA A 358 -12.96 27.15 -3.27
N GLU A 359 -13.99 26.50 -2.73
CA GLU A 359 -14.89 27.09 -1.73
C GLU A 359 -14.56 26.71 -0.29
N GLY A 360 -13.58 25.82 -0.07
CA GLY A 360 -13.13 25.38 1.25
C GLY A 360 -13.59 23.97 1.62
N ASP A 361 -14.40 23.35 0.77
CA ASP A 361 -14.95 22.02 0.97
C ASP A 361 -13.93 20.92 0.75
N PHE A 362 -14.07 19.82 1.49
CA PHE A 362 -13.21 18.63 1.34
C PHE A 362 -13.97 17.42 0.78
N HIS A 363 -15.29 17.40 0.97
CA HIS A 363 -16.14 16.29 0.62
C HIS A 363 -17.60 16.77 0.56
N PRO A 364 -18.48 16.19 -0.28
CA PRO A 364 -19.91 16.52 -0.28
C PRO A 364 -20.61 16.14 1.04
N GLU A 365 -20.28 14.97 1.60
CA GLU A 365 -20.83 14.53 2.89
C GLU A 365 -20.22 15.27 4.09
N ILE A 366 -21.01 15.44 5.15
CA ILE A 366 -20.61 16.18 6.35
C ILE A 366 -19.51 15.49 7.14
N ILE A 367 -19.59 14.18 7.38
CA ILE A 367 -18.64 13.48 8.28
C ILE A 367 -17.19 13.60 7.78
N PRO A 368 -16.84 13.24 6.52
CA PRO A 368 -15.47 13.40 6.02
C PRO A 368 -15.01 14.85 6.02
N HIS A 369 -15.90 15.80 5.69
CA HIS A 369 -15.59 17.21 5.68
C HIS A 369 -15.33 17.76 7.10
N ALA A 370 -16.13 17.36 8.08
CA ALA A 370 -15.98 17.73 9.49
C ALA A 370 -14.67 17.17 10.07
N ILE A 371 -14.32 15.91 9.78
CA ILE A 371 -13.06 15.30 10.21
C ILE A 371 -11.85 16.07 9.64
N ALA A 372 -11.86 16.39 8.35
CA ALA A 372 -10.79 17.19 7.74
C ALA A 372 -10.70 18.60 8.33
N THR A 373 -11.85 19.24 8.57
CA THR A 373 -11.93 20.55 9.23
C THR A 373 -11.34 20.50 10.64
N MET A 374 -11.69 19.48 11.41
CA MET A 374 -11.19 19.25 12.77
C MET A 374 -9.68 19.06 12.78
N ALA A 375 -9.14 18.21 11.90
CA ALA A 375 -7.71 17.96 11.79
C ALA A 375 -6.92 19.25 11.50
N LEU A 376 -7.38 20.06 10.54
CA LEU A 376 -6.72 21.33 10.23
C LEU A 376 -6.83 22.34 11.37
N ALA A 377 -7.99 22.42 12.04
CA ALA A 377 -8.20 23.32 13.16
C ALA A 377 -7.32 22.94 14.37
N GLU A 378 -7.23 21.66 14.72
CA GLU A 378 -6.40 21.20 15.85
C GLU A 378 -4.92 21.42 15.57
N LEU A 379 -4.45 21.03 14.38
CA LEU A 379 -3.05 21.24 14.01
C LEU A 379 -2.70 22.73 13.93
N TYR A 380 -3.61 23.58 13.45
CA TYR A 380 -3.44 25.02 13.52
C TYR A 380 -3.37 25.51 14.97
N GLY A 381 -4.31 25.11 15.84
CA GLY A 381 -4.33 25.50 17.24
C GLY A 381 -3.10 25.05 18.04
N MET A 382 -2.54 23.88 17.71
CA MET A 382 -1.32 23.35 18.33
C MET A 382 -0.04 24.06 17.88
N THR A 383 0.02 24.47 16.60
CA THR A 383 1.30 24.91 15.98
C THR A 383 1.35 26.39 15.63
N ASN A 384 0.21 27.08 15.57
CA ASN A 384 0.07 28.41 14.98
C ASN A 384 0.64 28.53 13.56
N ASP A 385 0.64 27.44 12.78
CA ASP A 385 1.15 27.45 11.41
C ASP A 385 0.27 28.35 10.51
N PRO A 386 0.78 29.48 9.98
CA PRO A 386 -0.02 30.44 9.23
C PRO A 386 -0.65 29.84 7.97
N ASP A 387 0.01 28.82 7.40
CA ASP A 387 -0.45 28.04 6.25
C ASP A 387 -1.77 27.30 6.49
N LEU A 388 -2.14 27.05 7.75
CA LEU A 388 -3.34 26.29 8.12
C LEU A 388 -4.52 27.18 8.50
N ARG A 389 -4.29 28.44 8.91
CA ARG A 389 -5.36 29.33 9.39
C ARG A 389 -6.47 29.51 8.36
N GLN A 390 -6.12 29.91 7.14
CA GLN A 390 -7.11 30.17 6.09
C GLN A 390 -7.77 28.89 5.57
N PRO A 391 -7.04 27.78 5.31
CA PRO A 391 -7.68 26.51 4.98
C PRO A 391 -8.66 26.03 6.05
N ALA A 392 -8.29 26.10 7.33
CA ALA A 392 -9.17 25.69 8.42
C ALA A 392 -10.42 26.57 8.53
N GLN A 393 -10.28 27.90 8.41
CA GLN A 393 -11.42 28.82 8.43
C GLN A 393 -12.39 28.54 7.26
N ARG A 394 -11.88 28.39 6.04
CA ARG A 394 -12.73 28.13 4.86
C ARG A 394 -13.47 26.80 4.97
N ALA A 395 -12.80 25.77 5.51
CA ALA A 395 -13.45 24.48 5.77
C ALA A 395 -14.56 24.61 6.81
N LEU A 396 -14.29 25.32 7.90
CA LEU A 396 -15.28 25.61 8.93
C LEU A 396 -16.46 26.40 8.36
N ASP A 397 -16.23 27.44 7.55
CA ASP A 397 -17.29 28.23 6.92
C ASP A 397 -18.21 27.35 6.05
N GLN A 398 -17.65 26.41 5.29
CA GLN A 398 -18.42 25.45 4.51
C GLN A 398 -19.23 24.50 5.39
N LEU A 399 -18.64 23.98 6.47
CA LEU A 399 -19.36 23.15 7.42
C LEU A 399 -20.54 23.91 8.04
N LEU A 400 -20.35 25.19 8.39
CA LEU A 400 -21.40 26.05 8.95
C LEU A 400 -22.53 26.35 7.96
N ARG A 401 -22.24 26.49 6.66
CA ARG A 401 -23.24 26.71 5.61
C ARG A 401 -24.14 25.50 5.36
N ARG A 402 -23.67 24.30 5.67
CA ARG A 402 -24.39 23.03 5.41
C ARG A 402 -25.25 22.55 6.58
N ARG A 403 -25.56 23.42 7.53
CA ARG A 403 -26.50 23.11 8.62
C ARG A 403 -27.93 23.10 8.08
N VAL A 404 -28.74 22.19 8.61
CA VAL A 404 -30.16 22.08 8.27
C VAL A 404 -30.89 23.32 8.82
N PRO A 405 -31.63 24.06 7.98
CA PRO A 405 -32.54 25.10 8.44
C PRO A 405 -33.70 24.48 9.23
N ALA A 406 -34.08 25.07 10.37
CA ALA A 406 -35.23 24.65 11.15
C ALA A 406 -35.92 25.84 11.83
N GLU A 407 -37.08 25.60 12.42
CA GLU A 407 -37.81 26.62 13.19
C GLU A 407 -36.98 27.12 14.39
N GLY A 408 -37.12 28.42 14.69
CA GLY A 408 -36.33 29.10 15.71
C GLY A 408 -34.82 29.02 15.44
N ASP A 409 -34.04 28.93 16.52
CA ASP A 409 -32.57 28.95 16.50
C ASP A 409 -31.93 27.55 16.53
N LEU A 410 -32.70 26.47 16.34
CA LEU A 410 -32.13 25.12 16.30
C LEU A 410 -31.39 24.90 14.98
N ARG A 411 -30.10 24.59 15.03
CA ARG A 411 -29.33 24.20 13.84
C ARG A 411 -28.39 23.06 14.17
N ALA A 412 -28.41 22.02 13.34
CA ALA A 412 -27.47 20.90 13.36
C ALA A 412 -27.32 20.34 11.93
N TRP A 413 -26.79 19.13 11.76
CA TRP A 413 -26.47 18.57 10.44
C TRP A 413 -27.26 17.29 10.17
N ALA A 414 -27.61 17.06 8.91
CA ALA A 414 -28.29 15.85 8.45
C ALA A 414 -27.30 14.81 7.90
N SER A 415 -27.69 13.55 7.92
CA SER A 415 -27.00 12.49 7.18
C SER A 415 -27.14 12.72 5.68
N ALA A 416 -26.11 12.41 4.90
CA ALA A 416 -26.17 12.43 3.44
C ALA A 416 -27.09 11.34 2.87
N THR A 417 -27.33 10.26 3.62
CA THR A 417 -28.13 9.10 3.17
C THR A 417 -29.61 9.22 3.50
N ALA A 418 -29.98 10.13 4.41
CA ALA A 418 -31.37 10.39 4.81
C ALA A 418 -31.57 11.86 5.19
N PRO A 419 -31.28 12.82 4.27
CA PRO A 419 -31.40 14.25 4.56
C PRO A 419 -32.81 14.69 4.95
N GLU A 420 -33.83 13.98 4.46
CA GLU A 420 -35.24 14.19 4.77
C GLU A 420 -35.62 13.82 6.22
N ALA A 421 -34.81 13.00 6.90
CA ALA A 421 -35.02 12.62 8.30
C ALA A 421 -34.62 13.72 9.30
N GLY A 422 -34.22 14.90 8.80
CA GLY A 422 -33.85 16.05 9.62
C GLY A 422 -32.41 15.94 10.16
N PHE A 423 -32.22 16.33 11.41
CA PHE A 423 -30.92 16.30 12.06
C PHE A 423 -30.49 14.86 12.38
N ASP A 424 -29.22 14.53 12.19
CA ASP A 424 -28.62 13.22 12.50
C ASP A 424 -27.62 13.36 13.67
N ALA A 425 -27.73 12.48 14.66
CA ALA A 425 -26.96 12.53 15.90
C ALA A 425 -25.44 12.38 15.67
N ILE A 426 -25.04 11.38 14.89
CA ILE A 426 -23.62 11.05 14.66
C ILE A 426 -22.96 12.12 13.80
N THR A 427 -23.63 12.51 12.72
CA THR A 427 -23.17 13.56 11.81
C THR A 427 -23.03 14.90 12.54
N SER A 428 -24.03 15.25 13.36
CA SER A 428 -23.99 16.47 14.18
C SER A 428 -22.87 16.41 15.22
N THR A 429 -22.59 15.25 15.81
CA THR A 429 -21.49 15.09 16.78
C THR A 429 -20.14 15.39 16.14
N TRP A 430 -19.84 14.80 14.98
CA TRP A 430 -18.61 15.09 14.22
C TRP A 430 -18.48 16.57 13.88
N ALA A 431 -19.56 17.19 13.41
CA ALA A 431 -19.57 18.61 13.09
C ALA A 431 -19.36 19.49 14.32
N VAL A 432 -19.99 19.17 15.46
CA VAL A 432 -19.81 19.90 16.73
C VAL A 432 -18.36 19.81 17.21
N MET A 433 -17.72 18.64 17.13
CA MET A 433 -16.30 18.51 17.49
C MET A 433 -15.42 19.37 16.59
N ALA A 434 -15.66 19.37 15.27
CA ALA A 434 -14.92 20.21 14.33
C ALA A 434 -15.08 21.72 14.61
N VAL A 435 -16.33 22.17 14.86
CA VAL A 435 -16.62 23.57 15.23
C VAL A 435 -15.96 23.92 16.57
N LYS A 436 -15.97 23.01 17.54
CA LYS A 436 -15.32 23.22 18.84
C LYS A 436 -13.81 23.34 18.69
N SER A 437 -13.16 22.48 17.90
CA SER A 437 -11.73 22.57 17.61
C SER A 437 -11.40 23.88 16.89
N GLY A 438 -12.26 24.34 15.97
CA GLY A 438 -12.16 25.67 15.35
C GLY A 438 -12.20 26.81 16.37
N LYS A 439 -13.18 26.80 17.29
CA LYS A 439 -13.26 27.80 18.38
C LYS A 439 -12.01 27.80 19.24
N MET A 440 -11.50 26.62 19.61
CA MET A 440 -10.29 26.49 20.44
C MET A 440 -9.04 26.99 19.72
N ALA A 441 -8.99 26.89 18.39
CA ALA A 441 -7.93 27.44 17.56
C ALA A 441 -8.09 28.94 17.22
N GLY A 442 -9.10 29.62 17.78
CA GLY A 442 -9.36 31.04 17.53
C GLY A 442 -9.89 31.34 16.12
N LEU A 443 -10.63 30.39 15.53
CA LEU A 443 -11.38 30.55 14.29
C LEU A 443 -12.83 30.99 14.58
N GLU A 444 -13.45 31.64 13.60
CA GLU A 444 -14.82 32.15 13.72
C GLU A 444 -15.84 31.04 13.53
N THR A 445 -16.63 30.76 14.58
CA THR A 445 -17.63 29.67 14.58
C THR A 445 -19.08 30.13 14.42
N SER A 446 -19.31 31.45 14.37
CA SER A 446 -20.67 32.02 14.50
C SER A 446 -21.40 31.48 15.76
N LEU A 447 -22.73 31.51 15.77
CA LEU A 447 -23.59 30.99 16.84
C LEU A 447 -23.73 29.45 16.83
N ALA A 448 -22.90 28.74 16.05
CA ALA A 448 -23.15 27.33 15.75
C ALA A 448 -23.16 26.40 16.96
N LEU A 449 -22.30 26.64 17.95
CA LEU A 449 -22.27 25.84 19.18
C LEU A 449 -23.52 26.09 20.04
N GLU A 450 -24.05 27.32 20.07
CA GLU A 450 -25.28 27.63 20.79
C GLU A 450 -26.49 26.99 20.12
N GLN A 451 -26.58 27.10 18.80
CA GLN A 451 -27.66 26.50 18.00
C GLN A 451 -27.64 24.97 18.07
N ALA A 452 -26.45 24.35 18.09
CA ALA A 452 -26.29 22.92 18.30
C ALA A 452 -26.67 22.48 19.73
N ARG A 453 -26.47 23.35 20.73
CA ARG A 453 -26.93 23.11 22.11
C ARG A 453 -28.45 23.12 22.20
N ASN A 454 -29.11 24.04 21.50
CA ASN A 454 -30.58 24.08 21.43
C ASN A 454 -31.12 22.80 20.78
N TYR A 455 -30.46 22.31 19.72
CA TYR A 455 -30.76 21.00 19.12
C TYR A 455 -30.59 19.85 20.13
N LEU A 456 -29.44 19.74 20.78
CA LEU A 456 -29.14 18.69 21.76
C LEU A 456 -30.22 18.62 22.85
N GLN A 457 -30.60 19.77 23.40
CA GLN A 457 -31.60 19.87 24.47
C GLN A 457 -32.99 19.47 23.97
N ALA A 458 -33.43 19.98 22.81
CA ALA A 458 -34.74 19.68 22.26
C ALA A 458 -34.89 18.19 21.88
N ALA A 459 -33.88 17.62 21.21
CA ALA A 459 -33.88 16.21 20.84
C ALA A 459 -33.90 15.29 22.08
N TRP A 460 -33.13 15.65 23.11
CA TRP A 460 -33.13 14.90 24.37
C TRP A 460 -34.47 15.01 25.11
N GLN A 461 -35.05 16.21 25.22
CA GLN A 461 -36.34 16.39 25.89
C GLN A 461 -37.47 15.64 25.17
N ALA A 462 -37.48 15.68 23.83
CA ALA A 462 -38.47 14.95 23.02
C ALA A 462 -38.38 13.43 23.23
N ALA A 463 -37.15 12.89 23.31
CA ALA A 463 -36.93 11.46 23.56
C ALA A 463 -37.15 11.05 25.03
N ASN A 464 -37.21 12.01 25.95
CA ASN A 464 -37.37 11.76 27.38
C ASN A 464 -38.48 12.67 27.97
N PRO A 465 -39.78 12.39 27.73
CA PRO A 465 -40.88 13.25 28.15
C PRO A 465 -40.97 13.46 29.67
N ARG A 466 -40.47 12.49 30.44
CA ARG A 466 -40.40 12.53 31.92
C ARG A 466 -39.02 12.93 32.44
N HIS A 467 -38.24 13.68 31.65
CA HIS A 467 -36.88 14.06 32.02
C HIS A 467 -36.76 14.81 33.36
N ALA A 468 -37.81 15.54 33.77
CA ALA A 468 -37.87 16.22 35.06
C ALA A 468 -37.85 15.26 36.27
N ASP A 469 -38.25 13.99 36.08
CA ASP A 469 -38.28 12.96 37.13
C ASP A 469 -36.96 12.18 37.23
N LEU A 470 -35.99 12.44 36.35
CA LEU A 470 -34.78 11.63 36.25
C LEU A 470 -33.83 11.84 37.44
N ASN A 471 -33.44 10.74 38.06
CA ASN A 471 -32.41 10.75 39.10
C ASN A 471 -31.01 10.94 38.47
N LEU A 472 -30.26 11.94 38.89
CA LEU A 472 -28.92 12.22 38.34
C LEU A 472 -27.93 11.05 38.51
N GLN A 473 -28.00 10.34 39.62
CA GLN A 473 -27.02 9.29 39.93
C GLN A 473 -27.34 7.94 39.28
N ARG A 474 -28.62 7.61 39.09
CA ARG A 474 -29.06 6.27 38.65
C ARG A 474 -29.98 6.28 37.43
N GLY A 475 -30.48 7.44 37.03
CA GLY A 475 -31.37 7.57 35.89
C GLY A 475 -30.63 7.37 34.58
N HIS A 476 -31.33 6.77 33.61
CA HIS A 476 -30.88 6.62 32.24
C HIS A 476 -31.76 7.46 31.33
N SER A 477 -31.19 8.01 30.27
CA SER A 477 -31.94 8.71 29.23
C SER A 477 -31.51 8.25 27.86
N THR A 478 -32.35 8.51 26.87
CA THR A 478 -32.08 8.17 25.47
C THR A 478 -31.73 9.41 24.67
N PHE A 479 -31.06 9.21 23.55
CA PHE A 479 -30.85 10.24 22.55
C PHE A 479 -31.25 9.67 21.18
N PRO A 480 -32.10 10.36 20.40
CA PRO A 480 -32.59 9.80 19.14
C PRO A 480 -31.48 9.83 18.08
N ALA A 481 -31.44 8.85 17.17
CA ALA A 481 -30.53 8.88 16.03
C ALA A 481 -30.84 10.04 15.07
N THR A 482 -32.11 10.36 14.88
CA THR A 482 -32.57 11.46 14.02
C THR A 482 -33.64 12.34 14.70
N PHE A 483 -33.77 13.59 14.27
CA PHE A 483 -34.72 14.57 14.83
C PHE A 483 -35.20 15.60 13.77
N GLY A 484 -36.52 15.70 13.55
CA GLY A 484 -37.20 16.49 12.50
C GLY A 484 -37.73 15.62 11.35
N LEU A 485 -38.57 16.01 10.39
CA LEU A 485 -39.62 17.04 10.26
C LEU A 485 -41.04 16.41 10.40
N ASP A 486 -41.12 15.11 10.71
CA ASP A 486 -42.37 14.37 10.94
C ASP A 486 -42.28 13.66 12.29
N LEU A 487 -42.98 14.21 13.29
CA LEU A 487 -42.81 13.90 14.74
C LEU A 487 -43.34 12.52 15.16
N LEU A 488 -43.47 11.55 14.25
CA LEU A 488 -44.29 10.35 14.47
C LEU A 488 -43.56 9.01 14.46
N THR A 489 -42.23 8.97 14.36
CA THR A 489 -41.50 7.70 14.43
C THR A 489 -40.36 7.72 15.43
N ALA A 490 -40.69 7.78 16.72
CA ALA A 490 -39.80 7.35 17.81
C ALA A 490 -39.67 5.81 17.83
N HIS A 491 -39.22 5.21 16.72
CA HIS A 491 -38.93 3.77 16.58
C HIS A 491 -37.51 3.51 16.05
N LEU A 492 -36.59 4.44 16.31
CA LEU A 492 -35.25 4.44 15.73
C LEU A 492 -34.18 4.14 16.80
N PRO A 493 -33.05 3.50 16.43
CA PRO A 493 -31.98 3.16 17.35
C PRO A 493 -31.52 4.41 18.15
N HIS A 494 -31.31 4.25 19.45
CA HIS A 494 -30.84 5.34 20.31
C HIS A 494 -29.31 5.45 20.29
N GLN A 495 -28.81 6.68 20.17
CA GLN A 495 -27.39 7.06 20.06
C GLN A 495 -26.91 7.88 21.29
N PRO A 496 -26.99 7.33 22.52
CA PRO A 496 -26.68 8.08 23.74
C PRO A 496 -25.21 8.53 23.81
N GLU A 497 -24.27 7.78 23.21
CA GLU A 497 -22.85 8.14 23.10
C GLU A 497 -22.61 9.40 22.28
N ALA A 498 -23.37 9.60 21.19
CA ALA A 498 -23.33 10.81 20.37
C ALA A 498 -23.85 12.01 21.17
N GLY A 499 -25.01 11.85 21.82
CA GLY A 499 -25.58 12.86 22.70
C GLY A 499 -24.66 13.25 23.86
N LEU A 500 -24.02 12.26 24.51
CA LEU A 500 -23.05 12.47 25.58
C LEU A 500 -21.82 13.26 25.09
N THR A 501 -21.27 12.86 23.94
CA THR A 501 -20.11 13.55 23.35
C THR A 501 -20.47 14.98 22.99
N MET A 502 -21.61 15.21 22.34
CA MET A 502 -22.08 16.58 22.06
C MET A 502 -22.23 17.39 23.36
N ALA A 503 -22.83 16.82 24.41
CA ALA A 503 -23.00 17.50 25.69
C ALA A 503 -21.68 18.03 26.27
N VAL A 504 -20.64 17.18 26.32
CA VAL A 504 -19.34 17.60 26.87
C VAL A 504 -18.63 18.62 25.97
N PHE A 505 -18.67 18.47 24.65
CA PHE A 505 -18.04 19.41 23.71
C PHE A 505 -18.75 20.78 23.70
N LEU A 506 -20.07 20.79 23.88
CA LEU A 506 -20.87 21.99 24.04
C LEU A 506 -20.74 22.60 25.44
N GLY A 507 -20.11 21.92 26.39
CA GLY A 507 -19.72 22.47 27.69
C GLY A 507 -20.72 22.28 28.81
N LEU A 508 -21.62 21.28 28.71
CA LEU A 508 -22.42 20.84 29.85
C LEU A 508 -21.48 20.31 30.95
N ARG A 509 -21.90 20.47 32.21
CA ARG A 509 -21.10 20.16 33.40
C ARG A 509 -21.84 19.20 34.32
N HIS A 510 -21.11 18.65 35.29
CA HIS A 510 -21.71 17.82 36.33
C HIS A 510 -22.93 18.46 36.99
N GLY A 511 -23.93 17.63 37.28
CA GLY A 511 -25.22 18.06 37.82
C GLY A 511 -26.26 18.38 36.74
N ASP A 512 -25.89 18.49 35.47
CA ASP A 512 -26.84 18.59 34.36
C ASP A 512 -27.57 17.23 34.14
N PRO A 513 -28.90 17.16 34.22
CA PRO A 513 -29.64 15.91 34.05
C PRO A 513 -29.37 15.19 32.72
N LEU A 514 -29.21 15.93 31.63
CA LEU A 514 -28.93 15.36 30.31
C LEU A 514 -27.57 14.66 30.33
N LEU A 515 -26.53 15.37 30.79
CA LEU A 515 -25.17 14.84 30.83
C LEU A 515 -25.07 13.60 31.72
N GLU A 516 -25.59 13.69 32.94
CA GLU A 516 -25.47 12.63 33.94
C GLU A 516 -26.20 11.35 33.50
N THR A 517 -27.40 11.50 32.95
CA THR A 517 -28.24 10.34 32.57
C THR A 517 -27.80 9.69 31.26
N LEU A 518 -27.27 10.46 30.30
CA LEU A 518 -26.62 9.89 29.12
C LEU A 518 -25.33 9.17 29.49
N ALA A 519 -24.52 9.72 30.41
CA ALA A 519 -23.32 9.04 30.91
C ALA A 519 -23.65 7.70 31.57
N ASN A 520 -24.71 7.65 32.38
CA ASN A 520 -25.19 6.39 32.94
C ASN A 520 -25.66 5.42 31.84
N GLN A 521 -26.38 5.91 30.81
CA GLN A 521 -26.86 5.07 29.70
C GLN A 521 -25.72 4.50 28.85
N VAL A 522 -24.68 5.29 28.56
CA VAL A 522 -23.48 4.84 27.83
C VAL A 522 -22.73 3.79 28.63
N LEU A 523 -22.56 4.01 29.94
CA LEU A 523 -21.91 3.04 30.82
C LEU A 523 -22.73 1.76 30.96
N ALA A 524 -24.06 1.83 31.00
CA ALA A 524 -24.91 0.64 31.07
C ALA A 524 -24.76 -0.26 29.83
N ARG A 525 -24.33 0.30 28.70
CA ARG A 525 -24.08 -0.42 27.45
C ARG A 525 -22.63 -0.86 27.27
N LEU A 526 -21.78 -0.81 28.31
CA LEU A 526 -20.36 -1.20 28.25
C LEU A 526 -20.11 -2.40 27.30
N PRO A 527 -19.14 -2.31 26.36
CA PRO A 527 -18.85 -3.39 25.42
C PRO A 527 -18.10 -4.52 26.14
N ARG A 528 -18.86 -5.39 26.82
CA ARG A 528 -18.31 -6.49 27.64
C ARG A 528 -17.85 -7.69 26.82
N ASP A 529 -18.42 -7.88 25.64
CA ASP A 529 -18.07 -9.00 24.78
C ASP A 529 -16.88 -8.64 23.88
N PRO A 530 -15.74 -9.34 23.97
CA PRO A 530 -14.59 -9.16 23.08
C PRO A 530 -14.88 -9.49 21.62
N GLY A 531 -16.12 -9.88 21.27
CA GLY A 531 -16.57 -10.26 19.93
C GLY A 531 -17.49 -9.24 19.24
N THR A 532 -17.92 -8.20 19.95
CA THR A 532 -18.79 -7.14 19.39
C THR A 532 -18.11 -5.79 19.55
N HIS A 533 -17.78 -5.15 18.43
CA HIS A 533 -17.09 -3.86 18.43
C HIS A 533 -17.99 -2.83 17.75
N ASP A 534 -18.96 -2.30 18.51
CA ASP A 534 -19.57 -1.04 18.10
C ASP A 534 -18.49 0.07 18.23
N LEU A 535 -17.80 0.36 17.14
CA LEU A 535 -16.76 1.39 17.11
C LEU A 535 -17.32 2.78 17.38
N GLY A 536 -18.57 3.05 17.01
CA GLY A 536 -19.25 4.31 17.33
C GLY A 536 -19.38 4.46 18.84
N GLN A 537 -19.86 3.41 19.50
CA GLN A 537 -19.95 3.35 20.95
C GLN A 537 -18.59 3.46 21.64
N ARG A 538 -17.58 2.75 21.15
CA ARG A 538 -16.22 2.82 21.72
C ARG A 538 -15.63 4.21 21.56
N TYR A 539 -15.70 4.79 20.37
CA TYR A 539 -15.13 6.10 20.09
C TYR A 539 -15.84 7.21 20.87
N PHE A 540 -17.14 7.39 20.64
CA PHE A 540 -17.92 8.46 21.28
C PHE A 540 -18.10 8.22 22.78
N GLY A 541 -18.31 6.97 23.21
CA GLY A 541 -18.39 6.62 24.62
C GLY A 541 -17.08 6.93 25.36
N THR A 542 -15.93 6.64 24.74
CA THR A 542 -14.62 7.00 25.32
C THR A 542 -14.44 8.49 25.42
N MET A 543 -14.76 9.25 24.37
CA MET A 543 -14.69 10.72 24.42
C MET A 543 -15.58 11.24 25.54
N GLY A 544 -16.90 11.01 25.46
CA GLY A 544 -17.88 11.47 26.43
C GLY A 544 -17.53 11.13 27.88
N LEU A 545 -17.23 9.86 28.18
CA LEU A 545 -16.93 9.43 29.55
C LEU A 545 -15.55 9.90 30.02
N PHE A 546 -14.56 10.08 29.14
CA PHE A 546 -13.28 10.68 29.52
C PHE A 546 -13.47 12.11 30.02
N GLN A 547 -14.27 12.92 29.31
CA GLN A 547 -14.53 14.30 29.71
C GLN A 547 -15.47 14.42 30.91
N VAL A 548 -16.40 13.47 31.11
CA VAL A 548 -17.18 13.37 32.37
C VAL A 548 -16.27 12.98 33.54
N GLY A 549 -15.29 12.11 33.32
CA GLY A 549 -14.35 11.70 34.35
C GLY A 549 -14.99 10.90 35.50
N GLY A 550 -14.33 10.93 36.67
CA GLY A 550 -14.81 10.26 37.88
C GLY A 550 -14.88 8.72 37.77
N GLY A 551 -15.69 8.10 38.63
CA GLY A 551 -15.81 6.64 38.71
C GLY A 551 -16.26 5.98 37.40
N ARG A 552 -17.12 6.65 36.62
CA ARG A 552 -17.61 6.13 35.33
C ARG A 552 -16.48 6.00 34.31
N TRP A 553 -15.59 6.98 34.25
CA TRP A 553 -14.40 6.91 33.39
C TRP A 553 -13.51 5.72 33.74
N TRP A 554 -13.23 5.50 35.02
CA TRP A 554 -12.35 4.42 35.43
C TRP A 554 -12.91 3.04 35.07
N VAL A 555 -14.21 2.83 35.28
CA VAL A 555 -14.91 1.59 34.87
C VAL A 555 -14.83 1.38 33.36
N TRP A 556 -15.09 2.45 32.58
CA TRP A 556 -15.02 2.38 31.12
C TRP A 556 -13.62 2.12 30.60
N ASN A 557 -12.65 2.91 31.05
CA ASN A 557 -11.27 2.86 30.59
C ASN A 557 -10.61 1.53 30.91
N ASP A 558 -10.85 0.96 32.09
CA ASP A 558 -10.29 -0.35 32.45
C ASP A 558 -10.71 -1.44 31.46
N LEU A 559 -12.01 -1.54 31.17
CA LEU A 559 -12.55 -2.54 30.25
C LEU A 559 -12.11 -2.27 28.80
N VAL A 560 -12.35 -1.06 28.29
CA VAL A 560 -12.12 -0.74 26.87
C VAL A 560 -10.65 -0.82 26.52
N ARG A 561 -9.75 -0.32 27.39
CA ARG A 561 -8.30 -0.44 27.17
C ARG A 561 -7.85 -1.90 27.10
N GLN A 562 -8.34 -2.74 28.01
CA GLN A 562 -7.96 -4.16 28.03
C GLN A 562 -8.39 -4.86 26.74
N THR A 563 -9.63 -4.63 26.28
CA THR A 563 -10.12 -5.23 25.03
C THR A 563 -9.30 -4.78 23.81
N ILE A 564 -9.00 -3.48 23.68
CA ILE A 564 -8.19 -2.96 22.57
C ILE A 564 -6.77 -3.58 22.58
N ILE A 565 -6.15 -3.75 23.76
CA ILE A 565 -4.81 -4.35 23.83
C ILE A 565 -4.86 -5.85 23.49
N GLN A 566 -5.89 -6.56 23.96
CA GLN A 566 -6.06 -8.00 23.72
C GLN A 566 -6.33 -8.33 22.25
N ASP A 567 -7.04 -7.46 21.52
CA ASP A 567 -7.37 -7.67 20.11
C ASP A 567 -6.27 -7.19 19.13
N ARG A 568 -5.12 -6.71 19.65
CA ARG A 568 -4.01 -6.22 18.83
C ARG A 568 -3.22 -7.39 18.25
N ASP A 569 -2.95 -7.33 16.95
CA ASP A 569 -2.07 -8.27 16.26
C ASP A 569 -0.61 -8.04 16.68
N GLU A 570 0.02 -9.05 17.27
CA GLU A 570 1.42 -9.02 17.71
C GLU A 570 2.34 -9.86 16.82
N ASP A 571 1.78 -10.51 15.79
CA ASP A 571 2.55 -11.38 14.91
C ASP A 571 3.54 -10.56 14.09
N ALA A 572 4.76 -11.10 13.93
CA ALA A 572 5.82 -10.43 13.18
C ALA A 572 5.41 -10.26 11.71
N GLY A 573 5.31 -9.01 11.25
CA GLY A 573 4.91 -8.72 9.88
C GLY A 573 4.31 -7.32 9.71
N CYS A 574 3.66 -7.09 8.57
CA CYS A 574 3.05 -5.80 8.25
C CYS A 574 1.83 -5.46 9.11
N SER A 575 1.23 -6.45 9.77
CA SER A 575 0.07 -6.29 10.66
C SER A 575 0.45 -6.11 12.14
N GLN A 576 1.73 -6.17 12.48
CA GLN A 576 2.17 -5.98 13.86
C GLN A 576 1.73 -4.61 14.40
N GLY A 577 1.01 -4.63 15.52
CA GLY A 577 0.44 -3.46 16.16
C GLY A 577 -0.91 -3.00 15.60
N SER A 578 -1.48 -3.72 14.63
CA SER A 578 -2.80 -3.42 14.04
C SER A 578 -3.94 -4.20 14.72
N TRP A 579 -5.17 -4.02 14.25
CA TRP A 579 -6.34 -4.79 14.65
C TRP A 579 -6.94 -5.47 13.43
N ASP A 580 -7.40 -6.71 13.58
CA ASP A 580 -8.04 -7.43 12.47
C ASP A 580 -9.40 -6.79 12.13
N PRO A 581 -9.56 -6.17 10.94
CA PRO A 581 -10.83 -5.57 10.55
C PRO A 581 -11.92 -6.64 10.31
N SER A 582 -11.52 -7.86 9.96
CA SER A 582 -12.47 -8.92 9.61
C SER A 582 -13.16 -9.54 10.82
N ALA A 583 -12.61 -9.31 12.02
CA ALA A 583 -13.04 -10.05 13.17
C ALA A 583 -14.44 -9.62 13.65
N LYS A 584 -14.71 -8.32 13.91
CA LYS A 584 -15.73 -8.02 14.94
C LYS A 584 -16.36 -6.61 14.95
N ASP A 585 -16.05 -5.72 14.00
CA ASP A 585 -16.38 -4.28 14.10
C ASP A 585 -17.49 -3.74 13.20
N GLY A 586 -18.02 -4.55 12.27
CA GLY A 586 -19.05 -4.15 11.32
C GLY A 586 -18.58 -3.16 10.24
N PHE A 587 -17.35 -2.63 10.34
CA PHE A 587 -16.75 -1.68 9.41
C PHE A 587 -15.60 -2.28 8.61
N GLY A 588 -15.07 -3.45 8.97
CA GLY A 588 -13.97 -4.08 8.24
C GLY A 588 -14.27 -4.40 6.77
N GLY A 589 -15.54 -4.51 6.40
CA GLY A 589 -16.00 -4.60 5.00
C GLY A 589 -15.97 -3.25 4.24
N THR A 590 -16.05 -2.12 4.96
CA THR A 590 -16.27 -0.77 4.43
C THR A 590 -15.15 0.26 4.76
N GLY A 591 -14.25 -0.04 5.68
CA GLY A 591 -13.23 0.86 6.21
C GLY A 591 -11.79 0.56 5.77
N GLY A 592 -11.56 -0.59 5.14
CA GLY A 592 -10.24 -1.01 4.67
C GLY A 592 -9.34 -1.60 5.76
N ARG A 593 -8.20 -2.14 5.30
CA ARG A 593 -6.93 -2.09 6.04
C ARG A 593 -6.13 -0.92 5.50
#